data_AF-A7F4L0-F1
#
_entry.id   AF-A7F4L0-F1
#
_cell.length_a   1.000
_cell.length_b   1.000
_cell.length_c   1.000
_cell.angle_alpha   90.00
_cell.angle_beta   90.00
_cell.angle_gamma   90.00
#
_symmetry.space_group_name_H-M   'P 1'
#
loop_
_entity.id
_entity.type
_entity.pdbx_description
1 polymer ?
#
loop_
_entity_poly.entity_id
_entity_poly.type
_entity_poly.pdbx_seq_one_letter_code
_entity_poly.pdbx_strand_id
1 'polypeptide(L)'
;MIIDSLTQHLVGLVDWAEAEPLPFGTCFYGLEEILGEITPIGFNYHPHATYLRGVFWTELTIRIPELRNDSLMKRVRLARDLGVILWHGIAWDDGAINRVVVDGRKEDVDEIRRLDAFLDIAGNADLTTKATIGQENPSKL
;
A
#
# COMPACT_ATOMS: atom_id res chain seq x y z
N MET A 1 8.15 15.13 6.68
CA MET A 1 8.23 14.96 8.15
C MET A 1 9.54 15.55 8.66
N ILE A 2 9.56 16.16 9.85
CA ILE A 2 10.78 16.70 10.48
C ILE A 2 11.14 15.80 11.66
N ILE A 3 12.37 15.30 11.67
CA ILE A 3 12.92 14.47 12.75
C ILE A 3 13.96 15.28 13.52
N ASP A 4 13.88 15.27 14.84
CA ASP A 4 14.97 15.77 15.68
C ASP A 4 16.15 14.79 15.62
N SER A 5 17.29 15.27 15.12
CA SER A 5 18.51 14.46 14.96
C SER A 5 19.07 13.88 16.26
N LEU A 6 18.81 14.49 17.41
CA LEU A 6 19.33 14.05 18.71
C LEU A 6 18.44 12.99 19.34
N THR A 7 17.12 13.18 19.27
CA THR A 7 16.13 12.29 19.91
C THR A 7 15.53 11.26 18.98
N GLN A 8 15.70 11.42 17.66
CA GLN A 8 15.06 10.64 16.62
C GLN A 8 13.52 10.69 16.68
N HIS A 9 12.96 11.69 17.35
CA HIS A 9 11.52 11.89 17.44
C HIS A 9 11.00 12.73 16.27
N LEU A 10 9.78 12.40 15.84
CA LEU A 10 9.01 13.24 14.93
C LEU A 10 8.61 14.52 15.66
N VAL A 11 9.10 15.67 15.18
CA VAL A 11 8.84 17.00 15.79
C VAL A 11 7.98 17.90 14.92
N GLY A 12 7.69 17.50 13.68
CA GLY A 12 6.83 18.28 12.81
C GLY A 12 6.33 17.51 11.60
N LEU A 13 5.11 17.85 11.18
CA LEU A 13 4.56 17.49 9.89
C LEU A 13 4.57 18.74 9.01
N VAL A 14 5.06 18.59 7.78
CA VAL A 14 5.14 19.66 6.78
C VAL A 14 4.26 19.30 5.60
N ASP A 15 3.98 20.28 4.74
CA ASP A 15 3.31 20.06 3.46
C ASP A 15 1.90 19.45 3.58
N TRP A 16 1.14 19.93 4.57
CA TRP A 16 -0.26 19.50 4.81
C TRP A 16 -1.29 20.52 4.30
N ALA A 17 -0.87 21.48 3.48
CA ALA A 17 -1.74 22.53 2.94
C ALA A 17 -2.89 21.95 2.09
N GLU A 18 -2.60 20.86 1.37
CA GLU A 18 -3.56 20.12 0.52
C GLU A 18 -4.20 18.93 1.25
N ALA A 19 -4.23 18.93 2.60
CA ALA A 19 -4.82 17.84 3.36
C ALA A 19 -6.35 17.86 3.27
N GLU A 20 -6.94 16.69 3.00
CA GLU A 20 -8.39 16.53 2.81
C GLU A 20 -9.00 15.55 3.82
N PRO A 21 -10.29 15.71 4.18
CA PRO A 21 -11.02 14.74 4.99
C PRO A 21 -11.34 13.48 4.17
N LEU A 22 -10.49 12.45 4.31
CA LEU A 22 -10.63 11.14 3.66
C LEU A 22 -10.82 10.02 4.68
N PRO A 23 -11.29 8.83 4.26
CA PRO A 23 -11.36 7.66 5.14
C PRO A 23 -10.02 7.36 5.83
N PHE A 24 -10.07 7.02 7.12
CA PHE A 24 -8.85 6.70 7.86
C PHE A 24 -8.15 5.49 7.24
N GLY A 25 -6.88 5.66 6.90
CA GLY A 25 -6.07 4.68 6.18
C GLY A 25 -5.75 5.07 4.74
N THR A 26 -6.43 6.06 4.15
CA THR A 26 -6.15 6.47 2.77
C THR A 26 -4.68 6.86 2.55
N CYS A 27 -4.04 7.60 3.46
CA CYS A 27 -2.63 7.94 3.30
C CYS A 27 -1.64 6.81 3.65
N PHE A 28 -2.12 5.59 3.98
CA PHE A 28 -1.23 4.48 4.32
C PHE A 28 -0.54 3.85 3.10
N TYR A 29 -0.79 4.33 1.88
CA TYR A 29 0.12 4.05 0.75
C TYR A 29 1.55 4.51 1.06
N GLY A 30 1.71 5.62 1.80
CA GLY A 30 3.01 6.15 2.22
C GLY A 30 3.78 5.24 3.18
N LEU A 31 3.09 4.31 3.86
CA LEU A 31 3.78 3.28 4.64
C LEU A 31 4.58 2.37 3.71
N GLU A 32 4.04 1.98 2.56
CA GLU A 32 4.74 1.10 1.63
C GLU A 32 5.94 1.80 1.00
N GLU A 33 5.79 3.08 0.66
CA GLU A 33 6.88 3.93 0.15
C GLU A 33 8.06 4.05 1.13
N ILE A 34 7.81 4.04 2.45
CA ILE A 34 8.88 4.11 3.46
C ILE A 34 9.55 2.74 3.66
N LEU A 35 8.87 1.64 3.30
CA LEU A 35 9.34 0.27 3.54
C LEU A 35 10.18 -0.30 2.39
N GLY A 36 10.35 0.44 1.30
CA GLY A 36 11.14 0.00 0.16
C GLY A 36 11.48 1.13 -0.78
N GLU A 37 11.94 0.77 -1.97
CA GLU A 37 12.31 1.72 -2.99
C GLU A 37 11.99 1.19 -4.39
N ILE A 38 11.73 2.09 -5.33
CA ILE A 38 11.63 1.73 -6.74
C ILE A 38 13.03 1.49 -7.32
N THR A 39 13.19 0.39 -8.04
CA THR A 39 14.45 0.01 -8.71
C THR A 39 14.19 -0.26 -10.19
N PRO A 40 15.24 -0.35 -11.03
CA PRO A 40 15.07 -0.69 -12.45
C PRO A 40 14.35 -2.03 -12.70
N ILE A 41 14.28 -2.93 -11.71
CA ILE A 41 13.65 -4.25 -11.82
C ILE A 41 12.28 -4.35 -11.12
N GLY A 42 11.82 -3.30 -10.43
CA GLY A 42 10.58 -3.33 -9.65
C GLY A 42 10.68 -2.59 -8.32
N PHE A 43 9.57 -2.52 -7.58
CA PHE A 43 9.58 -2.06 -6.20
C PHE A 43 10.21 -3.12 -5.30
N ASN A 44 11.25 -2.76 -4.56
CA ASN A 44 11.97 -3.67 -3.69
C ASN A 44 11.82 -3.27 -2.22
N TYR A 45 11.22 -4.15 -1.42
CA TYR A 45 11.10 -3.94 0.01
C TYR A 45 12.46 -4.11 0.70
N HIS A 46 12.76 -3.27 1.69
CA HIS A 46 13.94 -3.42 2.51
C HIS A 46 13.90 -4.72 3.34
N PRO A 47 15.04 -5.29 3.75
CA PRO A 47 15.09 -6.59 4.45
C PRO A 47 14.20 -6.71 5.70
N HIS A 48 13.94 -5.58 6.39
CA HIS A 48 13.13 -5.54 7.60
C HIS A 48 11.68 -5.06 7.38
N ALA A 49 11.24 -4.90 6.13
CA ALA A 49 9.93 -4.33 5.81
C ALA A 49 8.77 -5.07 6.48
N THR A 50 8.78 -6.40 6.45
CA THR A 50 7.74 -7.23 7.10
C THR A 50 7.67 -6.99 8.60
N TYR A 51 8.83 -6.92 9.26
CA TYR A 51 8.91 -6.64 10.69
C TYR A 51 8.39 -5.23 11.02
N LEU A 52 8.87 -4.21 10.29
CA LEU A 52 8.48 -2.81 10.51
C LEU A 52 6.99 -2.58 10.23
N ARG A 53 6.43 -3.23 9.20
CA ARG A 53 4.99 -3.22 8.93
C ARG A 53 4.20 -3.82 10.10
N GLY A 54 4.69 -4.92 10.67
CA GLY A 54 4.12 -5.52 11.88
C GLY A 54 4.12 -4.54 13.05
N VAL A 55 5.27 -3.93 13.35
CA VAL A 55 5.41 -2.92 14.41
C VAL A 55 4.44 -1.76 14.21
N PHE A 56 4.32 -1.22 12.99
CA PHE A 56 3.39 -0.14 12.67
C PHE A 56 1.95 -0.51 13.05
N TRP A 57 1.45 -1.67 12.57
CA TRP A 57 0.07 -2.07 12.84
C TRP A 57 -0.18 -2.40 14.31
N THR A 58 0.79 -2.98 14.99
CA THR A 58 0.73 -3.25 16.43
C THR A 58 0.63 -1.95 17.21
N GLU A 59 1.54 -1.00 16.99
CA GLU A 59 1.54 0.29 17.69
C GLU A 59 0.28 1.11 17.37
N LEU A 60 -0.15 1.13 16.11
CA LEU A 60 -1.38 1.82 15.71
C LEU A 60 -2.61 1.27 16.46
N THR A 61 -2.70 -0.04 16.60
CA THR A 61 -3.81 -0.71 17.31
C THR A 61 -3.73 -0.52 18.83
N ILE A 62 -2.52 -0.36 19.38
CA ILE A 62 -2.33 0.02 20.79
C ILE A 62 -2.82 1.45 21.02
N ARG A 63 -2.51 2.36 20.10
CA ARG A 63 -2.87 3.78 20.19
C ARG A 63 -4.33 4.08 19.84
N ILE A 64 -4.95 3.25 19.00
CA ILE A 64 -6.35 3.34 18.57
C ILE A 64 -7.04 1.99 18.82
N PRO A 65 -7.47 1.70 20.06
CA PRO A 65 -8.01 0.40 20.44
C PRO A 65 -9.25 -0.05 19.65
N GLU A 66 -10.00 0.90 19.08
CA GLU A 66 -11.17 0.65 18.22
C GLU A 66 -10.80 -0.16 16.98
N LEU A 67 -9.56 -0.05 16.50
CA LEU A 67 -9.05 -0.82 15.37
C LEU A 67 -8.94 -2.33 15.67
N ARG A 68 -9.08 -2.75 16.93
CA ARG A 68 -9.23 -4.18 17.28
C ARG A 68 -10.55 -4.78 16.76
N ASN A 69 -11.51 -3.95 16.35
CA ASN A 69 -12.70 -4.41 15.66
C ASN A 69 -12.36 -4.81 14.22
N ASP A 70 -12.54 -6.09 13.89
CA ASP A 70 -12.21 -6.63 12.56
C ASP A 70 -12.93 -5.94 11.40
N SER A 71 -14.19 -5.53 11.58
CA SER A 71 -14.94 -4.83 10.53
C SER A 71 -14.36 -3.44 10.28
N LEU A 72 -13.95 -2.74 11.34
CA LEU A 72 -13.30 -1.44 11.21
C LEU A 72 -11.91 -1.59 10.59
N MET A 73 -11.10 -2.54 11.05
CA MET A 73 -9.78 -2.82 10.50
C MET A 73 -9.86 -3.16 9.00
N LYS A 74 -10.86 -3.94 8.57
CA LYS A 74 -11.10 -4.23 7.15
C LYS A 74 -11.38 -2.95 6.33
N ARG A 75 -12.15 -2.00 6.87
CA ARG A 75 -12.40 -0.71 6.20
C ARG A 75 -11.13 0.14 6.11
N VAL A 76 -10.29 0.13 7.13
CA VAL A 76 -9.00 0.84 7.12
C VAL A 76 -8.06 0.25 6.08
N ARG A 77 -8.01 -1.08 5.95
CA ARG A 77 -7.23 -1.76 4.90
C ARG A 77 -7.76 -1.43 3.50
N LEU A 78 -9.08 -1.43 3.31
CA LEU A 78 -9.68 -1.04 2.05
C LEU A 78 -9.41 0.44 1.71
N ALA A 79 -9.46 1.33 2.71
CA ALA A 79 -9.10 2.73 2.54
C ALA A 79 -7.63 2.89 2.14
N ARG A 80 -6.73 2.07 2.68
CA ARG A 80 -5.31 2.01 2.26
C ARG A 80 -5.18 1.60 0.80
N ASP A 81 -5.90 0.57 0.35
CA ASP A 81 -5.87 0.14 -1.05
C ASP A 81 -6.45 1.21 -1.99
N LEU A 82 -7.53 1.89 -1.57
CA LEU A 82 -8.06 3.05 -2.26
C LEU A 82 -6.99 4.15 -2.39
N GLY A 83 -6.26 4.43 -1.33
CA GLY A 83 -5.16 5.40 -1.35
C GLY A 83 -4.05 5.04 -2.33
N VAL A 84 -3.65 3.77 -2.38
CA VAL A 84 -2.68 3.26 -3.36
C VAL A 84 -3.18 3.53 -4.78
N ILE A 85 -4.45 3.24 -5.08
CA ILE A 85 -5.03 3.47 -6.42
C ILE A 85 -5.13 4.96 -6.74
N LEU A 86 -5.52 5.79 -5.79
CA LEU A 86 -5.61 7.24 -6.01
C LEU A 86 -4.24 7.85 -6.32
N TRP A 87 -3.20 7.40 -5.61
CA TRP A 87 -1.86 7.99 -5.73
C TRP A 87 -1.04 7.43 -6.89
N HIS A 88 -1.15 6.13 -7.16
CA HIS A 88 -0.35 5.43 -8.17
C HIS A 88 -1.16 5.00 -9.40
N GLY A 89 -2.49 5.06 -9.35
CA GLY A 89 -3.37 4.69 -10.48
C GLY A 89 -3.73 5.86 -11.38
N ILE A 90 -3.40 7.09 -11.00
CA ILE A 90 -3.70 8.30 -11.77
C ILE A 90 -2.41 9.07 -12.00
N ALA A 91 -2.05 9.22 -13.27
CA ALA A 91 -0.84 9.90 -13.68
C ALA A 91 -1.01 11.41 -13.58
N TRP A 92 0.09 12.06 -13.20
CA TRP A 92 0.23 13.50 -13.27
C TRP A 92 0.86 13.88 -14.61
N ASP A 93 0.04 14.29 -15.56
CA ASP A 93 0.48 14.78 -16.87
C ASP A 93 0.27 16.30 -16.93
N ASP A 94 1.31 17.06 -17.32
CA ASP A 94 1.24 18.51 -17.60
C ASP A 94 0.57 19.38 -16.51
N GLY A 95 0.77 19.06 -15.24
CA GLY A 95 0.16 19.83 -14.15
C GLY A 95 -1.22 19.34 -13.70
N ALA A 96 -1.77 18.27 -14.29
CA ALA A 96 -3.09 17.75 -13.97
C ALA A 96 -3.09 16.24 -13.67
N ILE A 97 -3.85 15.85 -12.64
CA ILE A 97 -4.17 14.46 -12.30
C ILE A 97 -5.43 14.07 -13.10
N ASN A 98 -5.27 13.75 -14.39
CA ASN A 98 -6.42 13.60 -15.31
C ASN A 98 -6.39 12.33 -16.17
N ARG A 99 -5.44 11.43 -15.94
CA ARG A 99 -5.28 10.21 -16.75
C ARG A 99 -4.98 9.00 -15.90
N VAL A 100 -5.59 7.87 -16.24
CA VAL A 100 -5.27 6.57 -15.62
C VAL A 100 -3.88 6.11 -16.06
N VAL A 101 -3.11 5.55 -15.13
CA VAL A 101 -1.83 4.88 -15.40
C VAL A 101 -2.04 3.64 -16.28
N VAL A 102 -1.24 3.47 -17.33
CA VAL A 102 -1.42 2.43 -18.36
C VAL A 102 -0.19 1.54 -18.46
N ASP A 103 -0.39 0.22 -18.39
CA ASP A 103 0.68 -0.76 -18.62
C ASP A 103 1.21 -0.69 -20.06
N GLY A 104 2.53 -0.80 -20.21
CA GLY A 104 3.25 -0.67 -21.47
C GLY A 104 3.60 0.77 -21.88
N ARG A 105 3.12 1.80 -21.17
CA ARG A 105 3.57 3.19 -21.38
C ARG A 105 4.85 3.44 -20.58
N LYS A 106 5.89 3.96 -21.24
CA LYS A 106 7.23 4.12 -20.64
C LYS A 106 7.23 5.02 -19.41
N GLU A 107 6.44 6.10 -19.42
CA GLU A 107 6.34 7.03 -18.29
C GLU A 107 5.63 6.43 -17.06
N ASP A 108 4.84 5.38 -17.25
CA ASP A 108 3.96 4.79 -16.22
C ASP A 108 4.57 3.55 -15.55
N VAL A 109 5.71 3.06 -16.03
CA VAL A 109 6.31 1.78 -15.63
C VAL A 109 6.52 1.69 -14.12
N ASP A 110 6.99 2.77 -13.49
CA ASP A 110 7.27 2.78 -12.05
C ASP A 110 5.99 2.79 -11.22
N GLU A 111 4.93 3.45 -11.69
CA GLU A 111 3.63 3.42 -11.02
C GLU A 111 2.97 2.04 -11.12
N ILE A 112 3.06 1.38 -12.27
CA ILE A 112 2.61 -0.02 -12.43
C ILE A 112 3.34 -0.94 -11.44
N ARG A 113 4.66 -0.81 -11.31
CA ARG A 113 5.45 -1.61 -10.36
C ARG A 113 5.05 -1.38 -8.90
N ARG A 114 4.70 -0.15 -8.53
CA ARG A 114 4.16 0.16 -7.19
C ARG A 114 2.79 -0.45 -7.00
N LEU A 115 1.89 -0.32 -7.96
CA LEU A 115 0.56 -0.92 -7.91
C LEU A 115 0.64 -2.45 -7.72
N ASP A 116 1.48 -3.13 -8.50
CA ASP A 116 1.72 -4.57 -8.38
C ASP A 116 2.23 -4.96 -6.99
N ALA A 117 3.20 -4.21 -6.47
CA ALA A 117 3.84 -4.49 -5.18
C ALA A 117 2.95 -4.15 -3.97
N PHE A 118 2.13 -3.09 -4.07
CA PHE A 118 1.38 -2.57 -2.94
C PHE A 118 0.02 -3.25 -2.80
N LEU A 119 -0.64 -3.60 -3.91
CA LEU A 119 -1.94 -4.27 -3.89
C LEU A 119 -1.84 -5.80 -3.75
N ASP A 120 -0.62 -6.33 -3.61
CA ASP A 120 -0.35 -7.77 -3.42
C ASP A 120 -1.05 -8.64 -4.49
N ILE A 121 -1.09 -8.14 -5.73
CA ILE A 121 -1.77 -8.80 -6.85
C ILE A 121 -1.05 -10.11 -7.19
N ALA A 122 0.27 -10.15 -7.02
CA ALA A 122 1.09 -11.34 -7.19
C ALA A 122 0.84 -12.42 -6.11
N GLY A 123 0.60 -12.03 -4.85
CA GLY A 123 0.25 -12.97 -3.77
C GLY A 123 -1.15 -13.58 -3.92
N ASN A 124 -2.09 -12.83 -4.50
CA ASN A 124 -3.45 -13.29 -4.75
C ASN A 124 -3.60 -14.23 -5.96
N ALA A 125 -2.72 -14.13 -6.96
CA ALA A 125 -2.71 -15.06 -8.11
C ALA A 125 -2.37 -16.50 -7.69
N ASP A 126 -1.58 -16.67 -6.63
CA ASP A 126 -1.21 -17.98 -6.10
C ASP A 126 -2.36 -18.63 -5.30
N LEU A 127 -3.26 -17.81 -4.74
CA LEU A 127 -4.48 -18.26 -4.04
C LEU A 127 -5.59 -18.69 -5.01
N THR A 128 -5.76 -17.98 -6.14
CA THR A 128 -6.70 -18.40 -7.20
C THR A 128 -6.25 -19.69 -7.87
N THR A 129 -4.94 -19.85 -8.10
CA THR A 129 -4.38 -21.09 -8.67
C THR A 129 -4.57 -22.29 -7.73
N LYS A 130 -4.37 -22.12 -6.41
CA LYS A 130 -4.62 -23.17 -5.40
C LYS A 130 -6.09 -23.51 -5.24
N ALA A 131 -7.00 -22.54 -5.37
CA ALA A 131 -8.44 -22.76 -5.32
C ALA A 131 -8.95 -23.60 -6.51
N THR A 132 -8.33 -23.48 -7.69
CA THR A 132 -8.67 -24.29 -8.86
C THR A 132 -8.17 -25.74 -8.75
N ILE A 133 -7.00 -25.96 -8.13
CA ILE A 133 -6.43 -27.32 -7.96
C ILE A 133 -7.16 -28.13 -6.87
N GLY A 134 -7.79 -27.47 -5.89
CA GLY A 134 -8.55 -28.12 -4.81
C GLY A 134 -9.97 -28.62 -5.17
N GLN A 135 -10.39 -28.53 -6.44
CA GLN A 135 -11.74 -28.89 -6.92
C GLN A 135 -11.75 -30.11 -7.87
N GLU A 136 -10.71 -30.94 -7.88
CA GLU A 136 -10.81 -32.25 -8.55
C GLU A 136 -11.56 -33.27 -7.67
N ASN A 137 -12.82 -33.50 -8.04
CA ASN A 137 -13.73 -34.49 -7.47
C ASN A 137 -13.09 -35.90 -7.39
N PRO A 138 -13.05 -36.56 -6.22
CA PRO A 138 -12.82 -37.99 -6.14
C PRO A 138 -14.13 -38.72 -6.44
N SER A 139 -14.52 -38.77 -7.71
CA SER A 139 -15.65 -39.58 -8.16
C SER A 139 -15.59 -39.79 -9.67
N LYS A 140 -14.91 -40.87 -10.09
CA LYS A 140 -15.40 -41.80 -11.13
C LYS A 140 -14.47 -43.02 -11.26
N LEU A 141 -15.05 -44.15 -10.84
CA LEU A 141 -14.73 -45.56 -11.10
C LEU A 141 -13.47 -46.15 -10.45
#